data_AF-B0L5T8-F1
#
_entry.id   AF-B0L5T8-F1
#
_cell.length_a   1.000
_cell.length_b   1.000
_cell.length_c   1.000
_cell.angle_alpha   90.00
_cell.angle_beta   90.00
_cell.angle_gamma   90.00
#
_symmetry.space_group_name_H-M   'P 1'
#
loop_
_entity.id
_entity.type
_entity.pdbx_description
1 polymer ?
#
loop_
_entity_poly.entity_id
_entity_poly.type
_entity_poly.pdbx_seq_one_letter_code
_entity_poly.pdbx_strand_id
1 'polypeptide(L)' 'SLSPDQSSEFMFDFDGDEIFHVDMEKKETVWRLKEFGNFASFQAQGALANMAVGKANLDILIK' A
#
# COMPACT_ATOMS: atom_id res chain seq x y z
N SER A 1 -12.27 16.19 -18.13
CA SER A 1 -12.45 15.89 -16.70
C SER A 1 -11.22 15.13 -16.24
N LEU A 2 -10.51 15.61 -15.24
CA LEU A 2 -9.51 14.79 -14.56
C LEU A 2 -10.31 13.82 -13.68
N SER A 3 -10.61 12.63 -14.19
CA SER A 3 -10.99 11.54 -13.30
C SER A 3 -9.81 11.32 -12.35
N PRO A 4 -10.03 11.22 -11.02
CA PRO A 4 -8.97 10.78 -10.12
C PRO A 4 -8.36 9.50 -10.68
N ASP A 5 -7.03 9.44 -10.74
CA ASP A 5 -6.37 8.19 -11.05
C ASP A 5 -6.85 7.15 -10.03
N GLN A 6 -7.28 5.98 -10.51
CA GLN A 6 -7.79 4.91 -9.65
C GLN A 6 -6.66 4.03 -9.11
N SER A 7 -5.41 4.48 -9.26
CA SER A 7 -4.26 3.83 -8.66
C SER A 7 -4.35 3.89 -7.14
N SER A 8 -4.14 2.73 -6.50
CA SER A 8 -4.07 2.60 -5.05
C SER A 8 -2.67 2.12 -4.71
N GLU A 9 -2.08 2.74 -3.70
CA GLU A 9 -0.75 2.40 -3.21
C GLU A 9 -0.79 2.15 -1.71
N PHE A 10 0.03 1.23 -1.24
CA PHE A 10 0.27 1.00 0.17
C PHE A 10 1.77 0.90 0.41
N MET A 11 2.27 1.80 1.26
CA MET A 11 3.67 1.86 1.65
C MET A 11 3.79 2.19 3.14
N PHE A 12 4.95 1.85 3.71
CA PHE A 12 5.32 2.24 5.06
C PHE A 12 6.55 3.14 5.02
N ASP A 13 6.49 4.23 5.77
CA ASP A 13 7.53 5.25 5.84
C ASP A 13 8.11 5.34 7.26
N PHE A 14 9.40 5.65 7.36
CA PHE A 14 10.07 6.01 8.60
C PHE A 14 11.05 7.15 8.35
N ASP A 15 10.86 8.25 9.07
CA ASP A 15 11.64 9.50 8.93
C ASP A 15 11.70 10.06 7.48
N GLY A 16 10.69 9.78 6.66
CA GLY A 16 10.62 10.21 5.26
C GLY A 16 11.29 9.25 4.26
N ASP A 17 11.82 8.13 4.74
CA ASP A 17 12.29 7.03 3.90
C ASP A 17 11.29 5.87 3.86
N GLU A 18 11.04 5.37 2.64
CA GLU A 18 10.27 4.16 2.44
C GLU A 18 10.98 2.93 3.07
N ILE A 19 10.24 2.17 3.89
CA ILE A 19 10.67 0.86 4.38
C ILE A 19 10.28 -0.24 3.39
N PHE A 20 9.01 -0.26 2.97
CA PHE A 20 8.46 -1.19 1.98
C PHE A 20 7.18 -0.65 1.34
N HIS A 21 6.82 -1.20 0.19
CA HIS A 21 5.49 -1.09 -0.42
C HIS A 21 4.92 -2.47 -0.75
N VAL A 22 3.66 -2.50 -1.17
CA VAL A 22 3.00 -3.72 -1.66
C VAL A 22 2.84 -3.65 -3.17
N ASP A 23 3.43 -4.63 -3.87
CA ASP A 23 3.13 -4.87 -5.28
C ASP A 23 1.74 -5.53 -5.37
N MET A 24 0.79 -4.80 -5.94
CA MET A 24 -0.63 -5.19 -5.97
C MET A 24 -0.91 -6.32 -6.95
N GLU A 25 -0.15 -6.39 -8.04
CA GLU A 25 -0.32 -7.44 -9.05
C GLU A 25 0.24 -8.76 -8.53
N LYS A 26 1.42 -8.71 -7.90
CA LYS A 26 2.08 -9.88 -7.32
C LYS A 26 1.53 -10.24 -5.94
N LYS A 27 0.86 -9.32 -5.27
CA LYS A 27 0.40 -9.43 -3.87
C LYS A 27 1.55 -9.74 -2.92
N GLU A 28 2.66 -9.03 -3.09
CA GLU A 28 3.90 -9.25 -2.36
C GLU A 28 4.40 -7.98 -1.70
N THR A 29 5.07 -8.14 -0.56
CA THR A 29 5.79 -7.05 0.11
C THR A 29 7.13 -6.84 -0.57
N VAL A 30 7.37 -5.63 -1.07
CA VAL A 30 8.63 -5.23 -1.71
C VAL A 30 9.38 -4.32 -0.74
N TRP A 31 10.49 -4.82 -0.20
CA TRP A 31 11.34 -4.06 0.70
C TRP A 31 12.22 -3.08 -0.06
N ARG A 32 12.29 -1.82 0.42
CA ARG A 32 13.16 -0.79 -0.16
C ARG A 32 14.63 -1.19 -0.11
N LEU A 33 15.04 -1.79 1.00
CA LEU A 33 16.30 -2.50 1.18
C LEU A 33 15.99 -3.97 1.45
N LYS A 34 16.51 -4.87 0.61
CA LYS A 34 16.26 -6.32 0.71
C LYS A 34 16.58 -6.90 2.09
N GLU A 35 17.56 -6.32 2.78
CA GLU A 35 18.00 -6.75 4.11
C GLU A 35 16.94 -6.58 5.19
N PHE A 36 16.01 -5.62 5.06
CA PHE A 36 14.91 -5.44 6.02
C PHE A 36 14.00 -6.67 6.08
N GLY A 37 13.82 -7.36 4.95
CA GLY A 37 13.06 -8.61 4.87
C GLY A 37 13.70 -9.80 5.61
N ASN A 38 14.94 -9.67 6.07
CA ASN A 38 15.57 -10.67 6.95
C ASN A 38 15.14 -10.52 8.41
N PHE A 39 14.70 -9.32 8.81
CA PHE A 39 14.38 -8.97 10.20
C PHE A 39 12.88 -8.80 10.43
N ALA A 40 12.14 -8.41 9.40
CA ALA A 40 10.72 -8.16 9.47
C ALA A 40 9.97 -8.86 8.32
N SER A 41 8.68 -9.11 8.54
CA SER A 41 7.76 -9.59 7.52
C SER A 41 6.48 -8.77 7.57
N PHE A 42 5.86 -8.61 6.41
CA PHE A 42 4.54 -7.98 6.30
C PHE A 42 3.68 -8.82 5.36
N GLN A 43 2.43 -9.07 5.75
CA GLN A 43 1.47 -9.80 4.93
C GLN A 43 0.75 -8.83 3.98
N ALA A 44 1.09 -8.87 2.69
CA ALA A 44 0.50 -8.02 1.65
C ALA A 44 -1.04 -8.08 1.60
N GLN A 45 -1.65 -9.20 2.01
CA GLN A 45 -3.11 -9.32 2.11
C GLN A 45 -3.74 -8.30 3.06
N GLY A 46 -3.04 -7.91 4.13
CA GLY A 46 -3.51 -6.87 5.05
C GLY A 46 -3.61 -5.50 4.38
N ALA A 47 -2.69 -5.18 3.46
CA ALA A 47 -2.76 -3.95 2.68
C ALA A 47 -3.97 -3.92 1.74
N LEU A 48 -4.27 -5.04 1.06
CA LEU A 48 -5.44 -5.17 0.18
C LEU A 48 -6.74 -4.87 0.92
N ALA A 49 -6.89 -5.39 2.14
CA ALA A 49 -8.05 -5.12 2.97
C ALA A 49 -8.18 -3.63 3.34
N ASN A 50 -7.06 -3.00 3.73
CA ASN A 50 -7.04 -1.58 4.07
C ASN A 50 -7.40 -0.69 2.87
N MET A 51 -6.91 -1.01 1.67
CA MET A 51 -7.24 -0.27 0.45
C MET A 51 -8.71 -0.40 0.06
N ALA A 52 -9.31 -1.58 0.20
CA ALA A 52 -10.75 -1.77 -0.05
C ALA A 52 -11.60 -0.88 0.86
N VAL A 53 -11.23 -0.79 2.15
CA VAL A 53 -11.87 0.13 3.11
C VAL A 53 -11.64 1.58 2.73
N GLY A 54 -10.41 1.95 2.36
CA GLY A 54 -10.05 3.30 1.92
C GLY A 54 -10.86 3.75 0.71
N LYS A 55 -11.02 2.88 -0.30
CA LYS A 55 -11.86 3.14 -1.47
C LYS A 55 -13.32 3.34 -1.08
N ALA A 56 -13.88 2.46 -0.24
CA ALA A 56 -15.26 2.59 0.22
C ALA A 56 -15.49 3.91 0.98
N ASN A 57 -14.53 4.33 1.81
CA ASN A 57 -14.58 5.61 2.52
C ASN A 57 -14.50 6.80 1.56
N LEU A 58 -13.60 6.75 0.56
CA LEU A 58 -13.50 7.81 -0.45
C LEU A 58 -14.80 7.93 -1.25
N ASP A 59 -15.39 6.80 -1.68
CA ASP A 59 -16.69 6.76 -2.37
C ASP A 59 -17.83 7.38 -1.54
N ILE A 60 -17.73 7.38 -0.20
CA ILE A 60 -18.68 8.05 0.70
C ILE A 60 -18.39 9.56 0.77
N LEU A 61 -17.13 9.97 0.86
CA LEU A 61 -16.73 11.37 1.03
C LEU A 61 -16.93 12.24 -0.23
N ILE A 62 -16.92 11.63 -1.42
CA ILE A 62 -17.07 12.34 -2.69
C ILE A 62 -18.52 12.36 -3.23
N LYS A 63 -19.46 11.76 -2.51
CA LYS A 63 -20.91 11.88 -2.78
C LYS A 63 -21.43 13.23 -2.30
#